data_AF-A0A059WTW2-F1
#
_entry.id   AF-A0A059WTW2-F1
#
_cell.length_a   1.000
_cell.length_b   1.000
_cell.length_c   1.000
_cell.angle_alpha   90.00
_cell.angle_beta   90.00
_cell.angle_gamma   90.00
#
_symmetry.space_group_name_H-M   'P 1'
#
loop_
_entity.id
_entity.type
_entity.pdbx_description
1 polymer ?
#
loop_
_entity_poly.entity_id
_entity_poly.type
_entity_poly.pdbx_seq_one_letter_code
_entity_poly.pdbx_strand_id
1 'polypeptide(L)'
;RPVELAPSAQQTTSSTNALINLKLVGSTGLGTPGSNPLVSLSASGTYVDNSTHDKERFRIENDGSILAVSDYTGGINTTAPIEGSGTRFMWYGAKSAFRAGYINGTQWDDANIGLYSTAIGENVRALGDNSLALGKNHGSGEYRDHCFRRRAYGHRR
;
A
#
# COMPACT_ATOMS: atom_id res chain seq x y z
N ARG A 1 31.02 -8.17 13.75
CA ARG A 1 29.95 -8.65 14.65
C ARG A 1 28.68 -7.94 14.21
N PRO A 2 27.63 -8.63 13.75
CA PRO A 2 26.36 -7.97 13.45
C PRO A 2 25.85 -7.28 14.72
N VAL A 3 25.34 -6.07 14.60
CA VAL A 3 24.62 -5.42 15.70
C VAL A 3 23.24 -6.07 15.72
N GLU A 4 23.07 -7.04 16.60
CA GLU A 4 21.77 -7.65 16.89
C GLU A 4 21.01 -6.69 17.81
N LEU A 5 19.92 -6.12 17.31
CA LEU A 5 19.00 -5.35 18.14
C LEU A 5 18.29 -6.36 19.05
N ALA A 6 18.56 -6.30 20.35
CA ALA A 6 17.88 -7.14 21.33
C ALA A 6 16.35 -6.98 21.22
N PRO A 7 15.56 -8.04 21.45
CA PRO A 7 14.10 -7.95 21.40
C PRO A 7 13.62 -6.87 22.39
N SER A 8 12.95 -5.84 21.88
CA SER A 8 12.38 -4.78 22.68
C SER A 8 11.32 -5.37 23.61
N ALA A 9 11.49 -5.23 24.92
CA ALA A 9 10.43 -5.55 25.87
C ALA A 9 9.16 -4.74 25.55
N GLN A 10 8.00 -5.39 25.63
CA GLN A 10 6.70 -4.77 25.37
C GLN A 10 6.44 -3.64 26.38
N GLN A 11 6.18 -2.43 25.87
CA GLN A 11 5.99 -1.23 26.68
C GLN A 11 4.63 -1.28 27.41
N THR A 12 4.65 -1.12 28.73
CA THR A 12 3.45 -0.97 29.59
C THR A 12 3.44 0.42 30.22
N THR A 13 2.24 0.98 30.43
CA THR A 13 2.00 2.42 30.61
C THR A 13 2.37 2.98 31.99
N SER A 14 3.29 3.95 32.04
CA SER A 14 3.10 5.28 32.67
C SER A 14 4.27 6.23 32.34
N SER A 15 4.05 7.11 31.34
CA SER A 15 4.84 8.28 30.87
C SER A 15 6.38 8.18 30.86
N THR A 16 7.05 8.13 29.70
CA THR A 16 7.33 9.30 28.84
C THR A 16 7.32 8.88 27.36
N ASN A 17 6.57 9.59 26.52
CA ASN A 17 6.28 9.24 25.13
C ASN A 17 7.38 9.63 24.14
N ALA A 18 8.03 8.61 23.56
CA ALA A 18 8.39 8.56 22.14
C ALA A 18 8.25 7.10 21.70
N LEU A 19 7.11 6.71 21.14
CA LEU A 19 6.81 5.30 20.82
C LEU A 19 7.73 4.72 19.74
N ILE A 20 8.32 5.55 18.89
CA ILE A 20 9.43 5.20 17.99
C ILE A 20 10.43 6.35 17.98
N ASN A 21 11.68 6.09 18.37
CA ASN A 21 12.77 7.05 18.27
C ASN A 21 13.74 6.58 17.17
N LEU A 22 13.50 6.99 15.92
CA LEU A 22 14.37 6.66 14.79
C LEU A 22 15.47 7.71 14.66
N LYS A 23 16.71 7.34 15.01
CA LYS A 23 17.91 8.18 14.87
C LYS A 23 18.92 7.51 13.94
N LEU A 24 18.96 7.97 12.69
CA LEU A 24 19.95 7.57 11.69
C LEU A 24 21.19 8.47 11.81
N VAL A 25 22.24 8.01 12.49
CA VAL A 25 23.57 8.67 12.55
C VAL A 25 24.64 7.61 12.87
N GLY A 26 25.71 7.35 12.13
CA GLY A 26 26.17 7.79 10.81
C GLY A 26 27.43 6.99 10.42
N SER A 27 27.61 6.69 9.13
CA SER A 27 28.94 6.66 8.53
C SER A 27 29.21 8.06 7.96
N THR A 28 30.47 8.44 7.75
CA THR A 28 30.87 9.81 7.37
C THR A 28 30.32 10.29 6.00
N GLY A 29 29.47 9.50 5.35
CA GLY A 29 28.62 9.91 4.24
C GLY A 29 27.44 8.95 4.07
N LEU A 30 26.29 9.48 3.66
CA LEU A 30 25.08 8.70 3.34
C LEU A 30 25.20 7.98 1.98
N GLY A 31 26.41 7.91 1.40
CA GLY A 31 26.65 7.42 0.04
C GLY A 31 26.07 8.36 -1.03
N THR A 32 25.91 7.84 -2.25
CA THR A 32 25.28 8.56 -3.37
C THR A 32 23.76 8.62 -3.17
N PRO A 33 23.10 9.78 -3.37
CA PRO A 33 21.64 9.88 -3.36
C PRO A 33 20.96 8.84 -4.27
N GLY A 34 19.86 8.24 -3.79
CA GLY A 34 19.06 7.23 -4.51
C GLY A 34 19.70 5.85 -4.61
N SER A 35 20.86 5.64 -3.98
CA SER A 35 21.62 4.38 -4.06
C SER A 35 21.73 3.63 -2.74
N ASN A 36 21.31 4.25 -1.62
CA ASN A 36 21.49 3.67 -0.30
C ASN A 36 20.20 3.78 0.52
N PRO A 37 19.64 2.66 1.03
CA PRO A 37 18.50 2.71 1.94
C PRO A 37 18.86 3.42 3.24
N LEU A 38 18.00 4.32 3.68
CA LEU A 38 17.97 4.79 5.07
C LEU A 38 17.21 3.81 5.96
N VAL A 39 16.11 3.24 5.46
CA VAL A 39 15.29 2.27 6.19
C VAL A 39 14.86 1.18 5.22
N SER A 40 15.05 -0.08 5.60
CA SER A 40 14.54 -1.25 4.87
C SER A 40 13.80 -2.18 5.83
N LEU A 41 12.57 -2.55 5.49
CA LEU A 41 11.79 -3.58 6.16
C LEU A 41 11.70 -4.79 5.21
N SER A 42 12.30 -5.89 5.63
CA SER A 42 12.28 -7.16 4.89
C SER A 42 11.51 -8.20 5.67
N ALA A 43 10.75 -9.04 4.97
CA ALA A 43 10.31 -10.31 5.51
C ALA A 43 11.43 -11.31 5.25
N SER A 44 11.84 -12.05 6.28
CA SER A 44 12.75 -13.18 6.17
C SER A 44 12.23 -14.28 7.09
N GLY A 45 11.86 -15.44 6.52
CA GLY A 45 11.34 -16.57 7.28
C GLY A 45 10.34 -17.41 6.49
N THR A 46 9.97 -18.54 7.08
CA THR A 46 8.96 -19.47 6.55
C THR A 46 7.59 -19.08 7.07
N TYR A 47 6.65 -18.81 6.16
CA TYR A 47 5.26 -18.53 6.49
C TYR A 47 4.51 -19.83 6.85
N VAL A 48 3.31 -19.69 7.40
CA VAL A 48 2.47 -20.84 7.84
C VAL A 48 2.07 -21.79 6.71
N ASP A 49 2.12 -21.32 5.47
CA ASP A 49 1.92 -22.10 4.24
C ASP A 49 3.21 -22.76 3.72
N ASN A 50 4.28 -22.74 4.53
CA ASN A 50 5.62 -23.21 4.21
C ASN A 50 6.28 -22.44 3.04
N SER A 51 5.74 -21.30 2.63
CA SER A 51 6.40 -20.42 1.66
C SER A 51 7.53 -19.64 2.33
N THR A 52 8.65 -19.47 1.62
CA THR A 52 9.74 -18.60 2.07
C THR A 52 9.61 -17.28 1.33
N HIS A 53 9.40 -16.20 2.07
CA HIS A 53 9.49 -14.85 1.53
C HIS A 53 10.72 -14.19 2.14
N ASP A 54 11.83 -14.23 1.42
CA ASP A 54 13.06 -13.49 1.74
C ASP A 54 13.16 -12.29 0.80
N LYS A 55 12.39 -11.25 1.10
CA LYS A 55 12.24 -10.07 0.24
C LYS A 55 12.07 -8.81 1.08
N GLU A 56 12.72 -7.74 0.62
CA GLU A 56 12.41 -6.38 1.05
C GLU A 56 10.96 -6.02 0.68
N ARG A 57 10.21 -5.49 1.63
CA ARG A 57 8.79 -5.12 1.49
C ARG A 57 8.58 -3.63 1.48
N PHE A 58 9.38 -2.88 2.22
CA PHE A 58 9.29 -1.42 2.28
C PHE A 58 10.67 -0.80 2.47
N ARG A 59 10.98 0.23 1.71
CA ARG A 59 12.26 0.93 1.78
C ARG A 59 12.10 2.44 1.63
N ILE A 60 12.92 3.19 2.36
CA ILE A 60 13.14 4.63 2.18
C ILE A 60 14.60 4.84 1.81
N GLU A 61 14.86 5.51 0.70
CA GLU A 61 16.20 5.84 0.21
C GLU A 61 16.77 7.11 0.86
N ASN A 62 18.09 7.30 0.75
CA ASN A 62 18.79 8.50 1.21
C ASN A 62 18.48 9.77 0.43
N ASP A 63 17.76 9.69 -0.70
CA ASP A 63 17.19 10.83 -1.42
C ASP A 63 15.71 11.10 -1.10
N GLY A 64 15.11 10.30 -0.19
CA GLY A 64 13.71 10.40 0.21
C GLY A 64 12.74 9.59 -0.64
N SER A 65 13.20 8.85 -1.65
CA SER A 65 12.36 7.92 -2.41
C SER A 65 11.79 6.82 -1.53
N ILE A 66 10.57 6.36 -1.83
CA ILE A 66 9.89 5.28 -1.11
C ILE A 66 9.59 4.14 -2.07
N LEU A 67 9.93 2.92 -1.66
CA LEU A 67 9.60 1.68 -2.36
C LEU A 67 8.70 0.82 -1.47
N ALA A 68 7.57 0.35 -2.02
CA ALA A 68 6.72 -0.64 -1.39
C ALA A 68 6.51 -1.82 -2.35
N VAL A 69 6.87 -3.02 -1.92
CA VAL A 69 6.85 -4.25 -2.73
C VAL A 69 5.94 -5.28 -2.08
N SER A 70 5.18 -5.99 -2.90
CA SER A 70 4.28 -7.05 -2.46
C SER A 70 4.20 -8.11 -3.55
N ASP A 71 3.75 -9.32 -3.19
CA ASP A 71 3.55 -10.39 -4.16
C ASP A 71 2.15 -10.30 -4.77
N TYR A 72 2.08 -10.38 -6.10
CA TYR A 72 0.82 -10.38 -6.82
C TYR A 72 0.23 -11.79 -6.84
N THR A 73 -1.01 -11.94 -6.37
CA THR A 73 -1.74 -13.23 -6.33
C THR A 73 -3.03 -13.21 -7.14
N GLY A 74 -3.31 -12.12 -7.86
CA GLY A 74 -4.59 -11.91 -8.55
C GLY A 74 -5.78 -11.79 -7.59
N GLY A 75 -5.54 -11.42 -6.34
CA GLY A 75 -6.57 -11.33 -5.29
C GLY A 75 -7.06 -12.68 -4.76
N ILE A 76 -6.42 -13.80 -5.13
CA ILE A 76 -6.84 -15.15 -4.72
C ILE A 76 -6.49 -15.39 -3.26
N ASN A 77 -7.47 -15.82 -2.46
CA ASN A 77 -7.31 -16.12 -1.02
C ASN A 77 -6.70 -14.98 -0.21
N THR A 78 -7.07 -13.74 -0.54
CA THR A 78 -6.58 -12.54 0.15
C THR A 78 -7.72 -11.66 0.58
N THR A 79 -7.46 -10.78 1.55
CA THR A 79 -8.35 -9.67 1.92
C THR A 79 -7.60 -8.37 1.76
N ALA A 80 -8.31 -7.26 1.59
CA ALA A 80 -7.68 -5.95 1.60
C ALA A 80 -6.98 -5.73 2.95
N PRO A 81 -5.92 -4.90 3.02
CA PRO A 81 -5.23 -4.59 4.27
C PRO A 81 -6.16 -4.05 5.38
N ILE A 82 -7.25 -3.39 4.98
CA ILE A 82 -8.31 -2.91 5.88
C ILE A 82 -9.63 -2.73 5.11
N GLU A 83 -10.73 -3.10 5.75
CA GLU A 83 -12.10 -3.03 5.24
C GLU A 83 -12.88 -1.85 5.89
N GLY A 84 -14.01 -1.45 5.31
CA GLY A 84 -14.93 -0.45 5.87
C GLY A 84 -14.45 1.01 5.72
N SER A 85 -15.14 1.94 6.40
CA SER A 85 -14.95 3.38 6.24
C SER A 85 -13.62 3.91 6.83
N GLY A 86 -13.10 5.01 6.29
CA GLY A 86 -11.99 5.78 6.86
C GLY A 86 -11.09 6.42 5.81
N THR A 87 -10.18 7.28 6.27
CA THR A 87 -9.11 7.85 5.45
C THR A 87 -7.95 6.86 5.39
N ARG A 88 -7.44 6.55 4.20
CA ARG A 88 -6.25 5.70 4.05
C ARG A 88 -5.46 6.02 2.79
N PHE A 89 -4.15 5.74 2.88
CA PHE A 89 -3.27 5.51 1.75
C PHE A 89 -2.93 4.02 1.76
N MET A 90 -3.22 3.31 0.68
CA MET A 90 -3.16 1.84 0.67
C MET A 90 -2.64 1.33 -0.68
N TRP A 91 -1.52 0.63 -0.60
CA TRP A 91 -1.04 -0.26 -1.66
C TRP A 91 -1.50 -1.69 -1.35
N TYR A 92 -2.38 -2.23 -2.18
CA TYR A 92 -2.89 -3.58 -2.04
C TYR A 92 -2.28 -4.50 -3.09
N GLY A 93 -1.10 -5.05 -2.76
CA GLY A 93 -0.26 -5.76 -3.70
C GLY A 93 -0.84 -7.04 -4.28
N ALA A 94 -1.66 -7.79 -3.51
CA ALA A 94 -2.31 -9.00 -4.02
C ALA A 94 -3.13 -8.75 -5.30
N LYS A 95 -3.72 -7.54 -5.41
CA LYS A 95 -4.46 -7.07 -6.59
C LYS A 95 -3.70 -6.02 -7.41
N SER A 96 -2.47 -5.67 -7.05
CA SER A 96 -1.74 -4.52 -7.61
C SER A 96 -2.55 -3.21 -7.61
N ALA A 97 -3.32 -2.96 -6.55
CA ALA A 97 -4.28 -1.87 -6.50
C ALA A 97 -3.83 -0.72 -5.60
N PHE A 98 -4.05 0.52 -6.04
CA PHE A 98 -3.71 1.74 -5.30
C PHE A 98 -4.96 2.48 -4.82
N ARG A 99 -4.99 2.88 -3.54
CA ARG A 99 -6.06 3.70 -2.93
C ARG A 99 -5.47 4.86 -2.14
N ALA A 100 -6.02 6.06 -2.29
CA ALA A 100 -5.66 7.20 -1.45
C ALA A 100 -6.84 8.18 -1.28
N GLY A 101 -7.20 8.51 -0.04
CA GLY A 101 -8.33 9.39 0.26
C GLY A 101 -9.27 8.84 1.32
N TYR A 102 -10.56 9.17 1.26
CA TYR A 102 -11.55 8.84 2.28
C TYR A 102 -12.74 8.07 1.70
N ILE A 103 -13.21 7.06 2.43
CA ILE A 103 -14.45 6.35 2.13
C ILE A 103 -15.35 6.31 3.37
N ASN A 104 -16.66 6.41 3.18
CA ASN A 104 -17.65 6.36 4.27
C ASN A 104 -18.42 5.02 4.36
N GLY A 105 -18.01 4.03 3.57
CA GLY A 105 -18.65 2.72 3.52
C GLY A 105 -17.69 1.66 3.01
N THR A 106 -18.14 0.84 2.07
CA THR A 106 -17.46 -0.39 1.60
C THR A 106 -16.72 -0.22 0.27
N GLN A 107 -16.52 1.03 -0.20
CA GLN A 107 -16.04 1.29 -1.56
C GLN A 107 -14.65 0.69 -1.84
N TRP A 108 -13.80 0.55 -0.81
CA TRP A 108 -12.48 -0.11 -0.88
C TRP A 108 -12.40 -1.40 -0.08
N ASP A 109 -13.54 -2.04 0.13
CA ASP A 109 -13.59 -3.42 0.59
C ASP A 109 -13.03 -4.35 -0.50
N ASP A 110 -12.48 -5.51 -0.14
CA ASP A 110 -11.79 -6.39 -1.11
C ASP A 110 -12.63 -6.65 -2.37
N ALA A 111 -13.91 -6.99 -2.18
CA ALA A 111 -14.86 -7.28 -3.25
C ALA A 111 -15.09 -6.08 -4.21
N ASN A 112 -14.78 -4.87 -3.76
CA ASN A 112 -14.96 -3.62 -4.51
C ASN A 112 -13.67 -3.10 -5.18
N ILE A 113 -12.58 -3.86 -5.11
CA ILE A 113 -11.28 -3.50 -5.68
C ILE A 113 -11.00 -4.38 -6.91
N GLY A 114 -10.92 -3.77 -8.10
CA GLY A 114 -10.48 -4.44 -9.33
C GLY A 114 -8.98 -4.69 -9.39
N LEU A 115 -8.54 -5.65 -10.21
CA LEU A 115 -7.11 -5.92 -10.41
C LEU A 115 -6.43 -4.73 -11.10
N TYR A 116 -5.20 -4.41 -10.72
CA TYR A 116 -4.40 -3.30 -11.28
C TYR A 116 -5.10 -1.93 -11.21
N SER A 117 -6.07 -1.77 -10.31
CA SER A 117 -6.93 -0.59 -10.28
C SER A 117 -6.36 0.54 -9.42
N THR A 118 -6.65 1.78 -9.77
CA THR A 118 -6.24 2.97 -9.02
C THR A 118 -7.45 3.82 -8.67
N ALA A 119 -7.64 4.13 -7.38
CA ALA A 119 -8.69 5.04 -6.91
C ALA A 119 -8.12 6.12 -5.99
N ILE A 120 -8.32 7.40 -6.31
CA ILE A 120 -7.89 8.52 -5.46
C ILE A 120 -9.03 9.52 -5.25
N GLY A 121 -9.29 9.87 -3.99
CA GLY A 121 -10.27 10.87 -3.61
C GLY A 121 -11.33 10.35 -2.64
N GLU A 122 -12.55 10.89 -2.72
CA GLU A 122 -13.61 10.65 -1.73
C GLU A 122 -14.70 9.73 -2.28
N ASN A 123 -14.95 8.58 -1.62
CA ASN A 123 -15.95 7.58 -2.01
C ASN A 123 -15.81 7.00 -3.42
N VAL A 124 -14.65 7.15 -4.04
CA VAL A 124 -14.37 6.69 -5.41
C VAL A 124 -14.24 5.17 -5.45
N ARG A 125 -14.81 4.52 -6.49
CA ARG A 125 -14.73 3.06 -6.68
C ARG A 125 -14.09 2.71 -8.03
N ALA A 126 -12.95 2.03 -8.00
CA ALA A 126 -12.28 1.46 -9.18
C ALA A 126 -12.46 -0.07 -9.20
N LEU A 127 -13.68 -0.52 -9.58
CA LEU A 127 -14.09 -1.94 -9.52
C LEU A 127 -13.58 -2.79 -10.69
N GLY A 128 -13.38 -2.19 -11.86
CA GLY A 128 -12.94 -2.92 -13.05
C GLY A 128 -11.45 -3.20 -13.04
N ASP A 129 -11.03 -4.25 -13.73
CA ASP A 129 -9.61 -4.51 -13.94
C ASP A 129 -8.97 -3.38 -14.77
N ASN A 130 -7.77 -2.96 -14.39
CA ASN A 130 -7.04 -1.83 -14.96
C ASN A 130 -7.82 -0.50 -14.90
N SER A 131 -8.82 -0.39 -14.03
CA SER A 131 -9.63 0.82 -13.94
C SER A 131 -8.90 1.91 -13.15
N LEU A 132 -9.06 3.15 -13.62
CA LEU A 132 -8.64 4.35 -12.93
C LEU A 132 -9.88 5.15 -12.55
N ALA A 133 -9.97 5.62 -11.32
CA ALA A 133 -11.02 6.52 -10.87
C ALA A 133 -10.44 7.60 -9.94
N LEU A 134 -10.78 8.86 -10.18
CA LEU A 134 -10.25 10.00 -9.44
C LEU A 134 -11.41 10.97 -9.14
N GLY A 135 -11.41 11.60 -7.96
CA GLY A 135 -12.34 12.68 -7.63
C GLY A 135 -13.21 12.41 -6.41
N LYS A 136 -14.48 12.78 -6.48
CA LYS A 136 -15.45 12.59 -5.38
C LYS A 136 -16.71 11.96 -5.94
N ASN A 137 -17.07 10.80 -5.42
CA ASN A 137 -18.35 10.17 -5.73
C ASN A 137 -19.40 10.69 -4.74
N HIS A 138 -20.36 11.46 -5.25
CA HIS A 138 -21.57 11.79 -4.51
C HIS A 138 -22.54 10.65 -4.75
N GLY A 139 -23.02 9.98 -3.70
CA GLY A 139 -23.94 8.84 -3.77
C GLY A 139 -25.31 9.09 -4.44
N SER A 140 -25.44 10.17 -5.22
CA SER A 140 -26.62 10.58 -5.98
C SER A 140 -26.34 10.49 -7.48
N GLY A 141 -26.36 9.29 -8.05
CA GLY A 141 -26.67 9.00 -9.47
C GLY A 141 -25.81 9.59 -10.60
N GLU A 142 -24.92 10.55 -10.33
CA GLU A 142 -24.06 11.16 -11.33
C GLU A 142 -22.65 10.56 -11.24
N TYR A 143 -22.38 9.62 -12.14
CA TYR A 143 -21.02 9.16 -12.41
C TYR A 143 -20.19 10.32 -12.97
N ARG A 144 -19.59 11.13 -12.08
CA ARG A 144 -18.39 11.92 -12.42
C ARG A 144 -17.11 11.15 -12.05
N ASP A 145 -17.21 9.83 -11.99
CA ASP A 145 -16.04 8.97 -12.07
C ASP A 145 -15.52 9.07 -13.50
N HIS A 146 -14.34 9.67 -13.70
CA HIS A 146 -13.57 9.47 -14.93
C HIS A 146 -13.02 8.04 -14.95
N CYS A 147 -13.91 7.06 -15.00
CA CYS A 147 -13.57 5.68 -15.27
C CYS A 147 -13.22 5.59 -16.76
N PHE A 148 -11.92 5.60 -17.08
CA PHE A 148 -11.46 5.27 -18.42
C PHE A 148 -11.65 3.77 -18.67
N ARG A 149 -12.89 3.33 -18.93
CA ARG A 149 -13.11 2.04 -19.59
C ARG A 149 -12.74 2.23 -21.06
N ARG A 150 -11.82 1.42 -21.59
CA ARG A 150 -11.69 1.28 -23.06
C ARG A 150 -13.06 0.84 -23.58
N ARG A 151 -13.85 1.74 -24.15
CA ARG A 151 -14.93 1.35 -25.04
C ARG A 151 -14.25 0.76 -26.27
N ALA A 152 -14.31 -0.56 -26.42
CA ALA A 152 -14.10 -1.16 -27.73
C ALA A 152 -15.17 -0.56 -28.65
N TYR A 153 -14.77 0.39 -29.49
CA TYR A 153 -15.61 0.89 -30.57
C TYR A 153 -15.72 -0.24 -31.60
N GLY A 154 -16.77 -1.05 -31.50
CA GLY A 154 -17.23 -1.86 -32.61
C GLY A 154 -17.80 -0.94 -33.68
N HIS A 155 -17.09 -0.79 -34.80
CA HIS A 155 -17.61 -0.14 -36.00
C HIS A 155 -18.93 -0.81 -36.39
N ARG A 156 -20.03 -0.04 -36.36
CA ARG A 156 -21.24 -0.41 -37.09
C ARG A 156 -20.93 -0.21 -38.58
N ARG A 157 -21.19 -1.24 -39.36
CA ARG A 157 -21.39 -1.14 -40.81
C ARG A 157 -22.73 -0.48 -41.08
#